data_AF-A0A925IIN0-F1
#
_entry.id   AF-A0A925IIN0-F1
#
_cell.length_a   1.000
_cell.length_b   1.000
_cell.length_c   1.000
_cell.angle_alpha   90.00
_cell.angle_beta   90.00
_cell.angle_gamma   90.00
#
_symmetry.space_group_name_H-M   'P 1'
#
loop_
_entity.id
_entity.type
_entity.pdbx_description
1 polymer ?
#
loop_
_entity_poly.entity_id
_entity_poly.type
_entity_poly.pdbx_seq_one_letter_code
_entity_poly.pdbx_strand_id
1 'polypeptide(L)'
;MLLSFLKIRAVVNGKHIYPLLNTKPVVIPVMENNPRIVITDGYHITKPLKLVYKDLHTYCFKVACAISDRQLLAGFIVLAGLYLSGFYTGLLLLKVFSFIPLIYLLLFYYLNRKEFIRLVPVLN
;
A
#
# COMPACT_ATOMS: atom_id res chain seq x y z
N MET A 1 -3.44 -7.18 -8.10
CA MET A 1 -2.68 -6.11 -7.42
C MET A 1 -3.36 -5.79 -6.11
N LEU A 2 -2.68 -5.96 -4.97
CA LEU A 2 -3.21 -5.73 -3.61
C LEU A 2 -4.07 -4.46 -3.47
N LEU A 3 -3.71 -3.39 -4.18
CA LEU A 3 -4.40 -2.10 -4.25
C LEU A 3 -5.83 -2.16 -4.84
N SER A 4 -6.22 -3.21 -5.58
CA SER A 4 -7.56 -3.33 -6.17
C SER A 4 -8.65 -3.67 -5.16
N PHE A 5 -8.26 -4.24 -4.02
CA PHE A 5 -9.20 -4.53 -2.94
C PHE A 5 -9.41 -3.33 -2.02
N LEU A 6 -8.46 -2.39 -2.01
CA LEU A 6 -8.49 -1.23 -1.13
C LEU A 6 -9.24 -0.07 -1.80
N LYS A 7 -10.16 0.56 -1.08
CA LYS A 7 -10.90 1.75 -1.56
C LYS A 7 -10.06 2.99 -1.32
N ILE A 8 -9.05 3.19 -2.15
CA ILE A 8 -8.07 4.28 -2.01
C ILE A 8 -8.69 5.62 -2.39
N ARG A 9 -8.40 6.65 -1.60
CA ARG A 9 -8.85 8.03 -1.79
C ARG A 9 -7.68 8.97 -1.56
N ALA A 10 -7.60 10.03 -2.36
CA ALA A 10 -6.74 11.17 -2.11
C ALA A 10 -7.54 12.25 -1.36
N VAL A 11 -6.99 12.76 -0.27
CA VAL A 11 -7.53 13.87 0.49
C VAL A 11 -6.60 15.06 0.30
N VAL A 12 -7.16 16.18 -0.17
CA VAL A 12 -6.43 17.41 -0.47
C VAL A 12 -6.89 18.49 0.50
N ASN A 13 -5.92 19.12 1.18
CA ASN A 13 -6.12 20.15 2.19
C ASN A 13 -7.12 19.76 3.30
N GLY A 14 -7.29 18.45 3.55
CA GLY A 14 -8.22 17.93 4.57
C GLY A 14 -9.71 18.08 4.26
N LYS A 15 -10.09 18.66 3.10
CA LYS A 15 -11.48 18.98 2.76
C LYS A 15 -11.96 18.26 1.51
N HIS A 16 -11.12 18.15 0.49
CA HIS A 16 -11.51 17.59 -0.81
C HIS A 16 -11.08 16.13 -0.90
N ILE A 17 -12.02 15.23 -1.17
CA ILE A 17 -11.78 13.78 -1.25
C ILE A 17 -12.02 13.31 -2.68
N TYR A 18 -11.00 12.67 -3.27
CA TYR A 18 -11.03 12.15 -4.62
C TYR A 18 -10.82 10.62 -4.59
N PRO A 19 -11.77 9.81 -5.09
CA PRO A 19 -11.57 8.37 -5.19
C PRO A 19 -10.50 8.06 -6.24
N LEU A 20 -9.51 7.23 -5.89
CA LEU A 20 -8.47 6.78 -6.80
C LEU A 20 -8.85 5.41 -7.35
N LEU A 21 -9.38 5.40 -8.58
CA LEU A 21 -9.70 4.16 -9.29
C LEU A 21 -8.44 3.61 -9.97
N ASN A 22 -8.19 2.31 -9.86
CA ASN A 22 -7.01 1.67 -10.45
C ASN A 22 -6.99 1.66 -11.99
N THR A 23 -8.08 2.08 -12.63
CA THR A 23 -8.24 2.03 -14.09
C THR A 23 -7.85 3.33 -14.78
N LYS A 24 -7.86 4.47 -14.09
CA LYS A 24 -7.63 5.79 -14.70
C LYS A 24 -6.85 6.71 -13.76
N PRO A 25 -5.88 7.49 -14.29
CA PRO A 25 -5.26 8.54 -13.50
C PRO A 25 -6.30 9.61 -13.13
N VAL A 26 -6.24 10.10 -11.89
CA VAL A 26 -7.11 11.16 -11.40
C VAL A 26 -6.34 12.47 -11.43
N VAL A 27 -6.83 13.44 -12.20
CA VAL A 27 -6.28 14.78 -12.27
C VAL A 27 -7.02 15.65 -11.26
N ILE A 28 -6.26 16.23 -10.33
CA ILE A 28 -6.80 17.10 -9.28
C ILE A 28 -6.32 18.53 -9.57
N PRO A 29 -7.21 19.44 -9.98
CA PRO A 29 -6.85 20.84 -10.11
C PRO A 29 -6.64 21.45 -8.72
N VAL A 30 -5.52 22.13 -8.54
CA VAL A 30 -5.19 22.82 -7.29
C VAL A 30 -5.06 24.31 -7.57
N MET A 31 -5.87 25.12 -6.89
CA MET A 31 -5.89 26.58 -7.06
C MET A 31 -4.98 27.30 -6.06
N GLU A 32 -4.63 26.65 -4.95
CA GLU A 32 -3.81 27.21 -3.88
C GLU A 32 -2.38 26.68 -3.93
N ASN A 33 -1.40 27.57 -3.71
CA ASN A 33 -0.02 27.12 -3.55
C ASN A 33 0.16 26.43 -2.19
N ASN A 34 0.99 25.39 -2.14
CA ASN A 34 1.22 24.54 -0.97
C ASN A 34 0.12 23.52 -0.60
N PRO A 35 -0.46 22.75 -1.55
CA PRO A 35 -1.46 21.76 -1.18
C PRO A 35 -0.86 20.65 -0.31
N ARG A 36 -1.64 20.19 0.67
CA ARG A 36 -1.34 19.03 1.50
C ARG A 36 -2.14 17.84 0.99
N ILE A 37 -1.44 16.80 0.54
CA ILE A 37 -2.04 15.59 0.00
C ILE A 37 -1.82 14.45 0.98
N VAL A 38 -2.89 13.72 1.26
CA VAL A 38 -2.88 12.49 2.05
C VAL A 38 -3.59 11.41 1.25
N ILE A 39 -3.01 10.22 1.18
CA ILE A 39 -3.70 9.05 0.61
C ILE A 39 -4.21 8.18 1.76
N THR A 40 -5.43 7.68 1.62
CA THR A 40 -6.04 6.81 2.61
C THR A 40 -6.99 5.80 1.99
N ASP A 41 -7.10 4.64 2.62
CA ASP A 41 -8.15 3.64 2.37
C ASP A 41 -9.22 3.60 3.48
N GLY A 42 -9.13 4.53 4.44
CA GLY A 42 -9.96 4.59 5.66
C GLY A 42 -9.27 4.04 6.91
N TYR A 43 -8.28 3.17 6.79
CA TYR A 43 -7.53 2.58 7.91
C TYR A 43 -6.05 3.01 7.90
N HIS A 44 -5.41 2.93 6.74
CA HIS A 44 -4.10 3.46 6.47
C HIS A 44 -4.20 4.92 6.04
N ILE A 45 -3.37 5.77 6.62
CA ILE A 45 -3.34 7.21 6.32
C ILE A 45 -1.88 7.60 6.15
N THR A 46 -1.50 8.01 4.94
CA THR A 46 -0.11 8.42 4.68
C THR A 46 0.25 9.69 5.44
N LYS A 47 1.55 9.92 5.64
CA LYS A 47 2.02 11.22 6.11
C LYS A 47 1.60 12.31 5.11
N PRO A 48 1.17 13.51 5.56
CA PRO A 48 0.81 14.60 4.66
C PRO A 48 2.00 15.03 3.82
N LEU A 49 1.86 14.98 2.50
CA LEU A 49 2.84 15.48 1.56
C LEU A 49 2.47 16.92 1.19
N LYS A 50 3.34 17.87 1.51
CA LYS A 50 3.18 19.27 1.11
C LYS A 50 3.91 19.47 -0.21
N LEU A 51 3.18 19.79 -1.28
CA LEU A 51 3.78 20.11 -2.57
C LEU A 51 4.06 21.60 -2.67
N VAL A 52 5.08 22.01 -3.42
CA VAL A 52 5.41 23.43 -3.63
C VAL A 52 5.47 23.67 -5.14
N TYR A 53 4.44 24.35 -5.67
CA TYR A 53 4.36 24.69 -7.09
C TYR A 53 5.09 26.03 -7.28
N LYS A 54 6.41 25.97 -7.45
CA LYS A 54 7.24 27.14 -7.84
C LYS A 54 7.55 27.10 -9.34
N ASP A 55 8.10 25.98 -9.81
CA ASP A 55 8.60 25.85 -11.19
C ASP A 55 7.87 24.77 -12.01
N LEU A 56 7.16 23.86 -11.35
CA LEU A 56 6.42 22.76 -11.99
C LEU A 56 4.91 22.99 -11.86
N HIS A 57 4.21 23.01 -13.00
CA HIS A 57 2.75 23.16 -13.04
C HIS A 57 1.99 21.87 -12.67
N THR A 58 2.64 20.71 -12.81
CA THR A 58 2.01 19.40 -12.60
C THR A 58 2.98 18.47 -11.88
N TYR A 59 2.47 17.75 -10.86
CA TYR A 59 3.18 16.65 -10.22
C TYR A 59 2.43 15.34 -10.43
N CYS A 60 3.14 14.32 -10.90
CA CYS A 60 2.60 12.98 -11.10
C CYS A 60 3.03 12.07 -9.96
N PHE A 61 2.06 11.43 -9.30
CA PHE A 61 2.32 10.45 -8.26
C PHE A 61 1.64 9.13 -8.58
N LYS A 62 2.35 8.04 -8.32
CA LYS A 62 1.82 6.69 -8.30
C LYS A 62 1.58 6.28 -6.86
N VAL A 63 0.38 5.79 -6.56
CA VAL A 63 0.10 5.16 -5.28
C VAL A 63 0.60 3.72 -5.32
N ALA A 64 1.43 3.35 -4.34
CA ALA A 64 1.98 2.02 -4.18
C ALA A 64 1.73 1.51 -2.75
N CYS A 65 1.68 0.20 -2.58
CA CYS A 65 1.76 -0.43 -1.26
C CYS A 65 3.21 -0.75 -0.91
N ALA A 66 3.52 -0.77 0.40
CA ALA A 66 4.80 -1.21 0.93
C ALA A 66 5.05 -2.70 0.68
N ILE A 67 3.99 -3.51 0.68
CA ILE A 67 4.04 -4.93 0.30
C ILE A 67 3.70 -5.05 -1.18
N SER A 68 4.64 -5.61 -1.94
CA SER A 68 4.46 -5.91 -3.36
C SER A 68 3.79 -7.26 -3.58
N ASP A 69 3.11 -7.42 -4.72
CA ASP A 69 2.52 -8.70 -5.12
C ASP A 69 3.57 -9.84 -5.18
N ARG A 70 4.84 -9.53 -5.50
CA ARG A 70 5.95 -10.51 -5.50
C ARG A 70 6.29 -11.01 -4.10
N GLN A 71 6.30 -10.12 -3.10
CA GLN A 71 6.53 -10.50 -1.70
C GLN A 71 5.38 -11.35 -1.17
N LEU A 72 4.13 -11.02 -1.54
CA LEU A 72 2.97 -11.82 -1.19
C LEU A 72 3.05 -13.24 -1.77
N LEU A 73 3.42 -13.35 -3.06
CA LEU A 73 3.59 -14.64 -3.74
C LEU A 73 4.73 -15.45 -3.11
N ALA A 74 5.88 -14.83 -2.84
CA ALA A 74 7.00 -15.50 -2.18
C ALA A 74 6.60 -16.03 -0.80
N GLY A 75 5.91 -15.22 0.02
CA GLY A 75 5.39 -15.62 1.32
C GLY A 75 4.39 -16.79 1.21
N PHE A 76 3.54 -16.79 0.19
CA PHE A 76 2.61 -17.88 -0.08
C PHE A 76 3.33 -19.18 -0.47
N ILE A 77 4.34 -19.11 -1.34
CA ILE A 77 5.12 -20.29 -1.74
C ILE A 77 5.86 -20.90 -0.54
N VAL A 78 6.46 -20.06 0.31
CA VAL A 78 7.14 -20.53 1.53
C VAL A 78 6.15 -21.20 2.48
N LEU A 79 4.97 -20.59 2.70
CA LEU A 79 3.92 -21.16 3.52
C LEU A 79 3.46 -22.51 2.98
N ALA A 80 3.17 -22.59 1.68
CA ALA A 80 2.71 -23.83 1.06
C ALA A 80 3.76 -24.94 1.15
N GLY A 81 5.03 -24.62 0.85
CA GLY A 81 6.13 -25.58 0.92
C GLY A 81 6.35 -26.14 2.33
N LEU A 82 6.38 -25.27 3.34
CA LEU A 82 6.55 -25.69 4.74
C LEU A 82 5.34 -26.48 5.25
N TYR A 83 4.13 -26.06 4.89
CA TYR A 83 2.91 -26.75 5.30
C TYR A 83 2.83 -28.17 4.69
N LEU A 84 3.10 -28.30 3.39
CA LEU A 84 3.11 -29.60 2.70
C LEU A 84 4.22 -30.50 3.23
N SER A 85 5.42 -29.95 3.50
CA SER A 85 6.51 -30.69 4.13
C SER A 85 6.14 -31.18 5.53
N GLY A 86 5.54 -30.32 6.36
CA GLY A 86 5.03 -30.70 7.68
C GLY A 86 3.87 -31.71 7.61
N PHE A 87 3.06 -31.66 6.56
CA PHE A 87 2.02 -32.65 6.31
C PHE A 87 2.62 -34.01 5.97
N TYR A 88 3.59 -34.06 5.06
CA TYR A 88 4.27 -35.29 4.63
C TYR A 88 5.09 -35.95 5.74
N THR A 89 5.81 -35.14 6.53
CA THR A 89 6.68 -35.63 7.62
C THR A 89 5.94 -35.91 8.93
N GLY A 90 4.68 -35.49 9.04
CA GLY A 90 3.91 -35.57 10.29
C GLY A 90 4.35 -34.56 11.37
N LEU A 91 5.35 -33.73 11.11
CA LEU A 91 5.88 -32.74 12.06
C LEU A 91 4.93 -31.55 12.23
N LEU A 92 4.26 -31.48 13.37
CA LEU A 92 3.33 -30.40 13.71
C LEU A 92 4.03 -29.02 13.77
N LEU A 93 5.29 -28.97 14.22
CA LEU A 93 6.08 -27.74 14.28
C LEU A 93 6.21 -27.05 12.91
N LEU A 94 6.45 -27.81 11.84
CA LEU A 94 6.55 -27.25 10.48
C LEU A 94 5.22 -26.62 10.02
N LYS A 95 4.09 -27.22 10.40
CA LYS A 95 2.75 -26.69 10.12
C LYS A 95 2.47 -25.41 10.89
N VAL A 96 2.99 -25.26 12.11
CA VAL A 96 2.83 -24.02 12.88
C VAL A 96 3.72 -22.93 12.30
N PHE A 97 4.99 -23.25 12.03
CA PHE A 97 5.95 -22.30 11.48
C PHE A 97 5.63 -21.87 10.04
N SER A 98 4.89 -22.67 9.27
CA SER A 98 4.42 -22.25 7.95
C SER A 98 3.53 -21.02 7.99
N PHE A 99 2.90 -20.70 9.12
CA PHE A 99 2.09 -19.48 9.27
C PHE A 99 2.89 -18.24 9.62
N ILE A 100 4.20 -18.33 9.91
CA ILE A 100 5.04 -17.16 10.21
C ILE A 100 4.94 -16.09 9.12
N PRO A 101 5.08 -16.40 7.82
CA PRO A 101 4.96 -15.40 6.76
C PRO A 101 3.61 -14.67 6.79
N LEU A 102 2.52 -15.40 7.05
CA LEU A 102 1.18 -14.82 7.12
C LEU A 102 1.03 -13.90 8.33
N ILE A 103 1.47 -14.35 9.51
CA ILE A 103 1.42 -13.57 10.75
C ILE A 103 2.27 -12.31 10.60
N TYR A 104 3.47 -12.42 10.03
CA TYR A 104 4.35 -11.28 9.78
C TYR A 104 3.68 -10.24 8.87
N LEU A 105 3.06 -10.67 7.76
CA LEU A 105 2.34 -9.78 6.85
C LEU A 105 1.16 -9.09 7.54
N LEU A 106 0.39 -9.82 8.35
CA LEU A 106 -0.71 -9.27 9.13
C LEU A 106 -0.22 -8.23 10.14
N LEU A 107 0.82 -8.55 10.91
CA LEU A 107 1.41 -7.61 11.87
C LEU A 107 1.91 -6.36 11.15
N PHE A 108 2.59 -6.51 10.02
CA PHE A 108 3.04 -5.38 9.22
C PHE A 108 1.87 -4.51 8.75
N TYR A 109 0.81 -5.12 8.21
CA TYR A 109 -0.40 -4.42 7.77
C TYR A 109 -1.07 -3.66 8.92
N TYR A 110 -1.26 -4.30 10.07
CA TYR A 110 -1.99 -3.70 11.19
C TYR A 110 -1.18 -2.62 11.93
N LEU A 111 0.13 -2.82 12.12
CA LEU A 111 0.98 -1.92 12.88
C LEU A 111 1.46 -0.72 12.05
N ASN A 112 1.84 -0.92 10.79
CA ASN A 112 2.45 0.13 9.96
C ASN A 112 1.43 0.98 9.19
N ARG A 113 0.45 1.55 9.92
CA ARG A 113 -0.68 2.30 9.34
C ARG A 113 -0.28 3.45 8.40
N LYS A 114 0.85 4.11 8.68
CA LYS A 114 1.29 5.32 7.95
C LYS A 114 2.21 5.04 6.78
N GLU A 115 2.83 3.86 6.74
CA GLU A 115 3.88 3.53 5.78
C GLU A 115 3.46 2.46 4.79
N PHE A 116 2.31 1.83 5.04
CA PHE A 116 1.72 0.82 4.18
C PHE A 116 1.36 1.38 2.80
N ILE A 117 0.72 2.55 2.74
CA ILE A 117 0.46 3.25 1.49
C ILE A 117 1.57 4.28 1.26
N ARG A 118 2.08 4.36 0.03
CA ARG A 118 3.15 5.28 -0.36
C ARG A 118 2.77 6.04 -1.63
N LEU A 119 3.06 7.34 -1.63
CA LEU A 119 3.08 8.19 -2.81
C LEU A 119 4.49 8.13 -3.39
N VAL A 120 4.63 7.56 -4.58
CA VAL A 120 5.90 7.51 -5.30
C VAL A 120 5.84 8.52 -6.44
N PRO A 121 6.76 9.51 -6.51
CA PRO A 121 6.79 10.43 -7.64
C PRO A 121 7.09 9.66 -8.92
N VAL A 122 6.31 9.92 -9.97
CA VAL A 122 6.62 9.45 -11.32
C VAL A 122 7.45 10.57 -11.95
N LEU A 123 8.76 10.35 -12.05
CA LEU A 123 9.61 11.20 -12.88
C LEU A 123 9.15 11.01 -14.33
N ASN A 124 8.78 12.11 -14.99
CA ASN A 124 8.63 12.14 -16.45
C ASN A 124 10.00 12.03 -17.11
#